data_AF-A0A383CW34-F1
#
_entry.id   AF-A0A383CW34-F1
#
_cell.length_a   1.000
_cell.length_b   1.000
_cell.length_c   1.000
_cell.angle_alpha   90.00
_cell.angle_beta   90.00
_cell.angle_gamma   90.00
#
_symmetry.space_group_name_H-M   'P 1'
#
loop_
_entity.id
_entity.type
_entity.pdbx_description
1 polymer ?
#
loop_
_entity_poly.entity_id
_entity_poly.type
_entity_poly.pdbx_seq_one_letter_code
_entity_poly.pdbx_strand_id
1 'polypeptide(L)' 'MPTPTAHKDAQAFNDSTRNVRQYSDLDLFFAAKGVSKDISKVTDIQAVKRSVRNLVLTNHYEKPFHPEIGSGVRDMLF' A
#
# COMPACT_ATOMS: atom_id res chain seq x y z
N MET A 1 -8.30 19.52 15.10
CA MET A 1 -8.55 19.23 13.66
C MET A 1 -7.36 19.74 12.87
N PRO A 2 -6.76 18.96 11.97
CA PRO A 2 -5.63 19.44 11.16
C PRO A 2 -6.08 20.62 10.28
N THR A 3 -5.21 21.61 10.14
CA THR A 3 -5.42 22.79 9.29
C THR A 3 -5.60 22.35 7.84
N PRO A 4 -6.66 22.76 7.12
CA PRO A 4 -6.84 22.42 5.72
C PRO A 4 -5.68 22.98 4.89
N THR A 5 -4.92 22.09 4.27
CA THR A 5 -3.87 22.44 3.29
C THR A 5 -4.40 22.20 1.87
N ALA A 6 -3.62 22.56 0.86
CA ALA A 6 -3.95 22.27 -0.55
C ALA A 6 -4.02 20.76 -0.88
N HIS A 7 -3.59 19.90 0.04
CA HIS A 7 -3.62 18.45 -0.12
C HIS A 7 -4.91 17.85 0.45
N LYS A 8 -5.45 16.82 -0.22
CA LYS A 8 -6.54 16.02 0.37
C LYS A 8 -5.98 15.30 1.61
N ASP A 9 -6.83 15.05 2.62
CA ASP A 9 -6.45 14.46 3.92
C ASP A 9 -5.54 13.21 3.76
N ALA A 10 -5.89 12.32 2.84
CA ALA A 10 -5.13 11.09 2.52
C ALA A 10 -3.73 11.32 1.89
N GLN A 11 -3.43 12.53 1.40
CA GLN A 11 -2.10 12.88 0.91
C GLN A 11 -1.21 13.46 2.01
N ALA A 12 -1.80 14.16 2.99
CA ALA A 12 -1.07 14.88 4.03
C ALA A 12 -0.78 14.02 5.27
N PHE A 13 -1.72 13.15 5.66
CA PHE A 13 -1.60 12.33 6.87
C PHE A 13 -1.77 10.85 6.56
N ASN A 14 -1.02 10.00 7.27
CA ASN A 14 -1.18 8.56 7.12
C ASN A 14 -2.46 8.06 7.78
N ASP A 15 -2.62 8.36 9.07
CA ASP A 15 -3.77 7.98 9.87
C ASP A 15 -4.61 9.23 10.16
N SER A 16 -5.86 9.26 9.69
CA SER A 16 -6.80 10.36 9.91
C SER A 16 -7.89 9.96 10.90
N THR A 17 -8.29 10.88 11.78
CA THR A 17 -9.42 10.68 12.70
C THR A 17 -10.77 10.59 11.99
N ARG A 18 -10.82 10.97 10.71
CA ARG A 18 -12.01 10.83 9.86
C ARG A 18 -12.11 9.46 9.19
N ASN A 19 -11.13 8.58 9.42
CA ASN A 19 -11.10 7.29 8.78
C ASN A 19 -12.19 6.38 9.38
N VAL A 20 -13.12 5.93 8.54
CA VAL A 20 -14.22 5.03 8.94
C VAL A 20 -13.71 3.59 9.06
N ARG A 21 -12.66 3.23 8.32
CA ARG A 21 -12.09 1.87 8.31
C ARG A 21 -10.58 1.92 8.18
N GLN A 22 -9.88 1.38 9.17
CA GLN A 22 -8.43 1.26 9.13
C GLN A 22 -8.03 0.07 8.26
N TYR A 23 -7.27 0.33 7.20
CA TYR A 23 -6.58 -0.70 6.44
C TYR A 23 -5.25 -1.04 7.12
N SER A 24 -4.87 -2.31 7.16
CA SER A 24 -3.60 -2.73 7.74
C SER A 24 -3.05 -3.92 6.99
N ASP A 25 -1.74 -3.92 6.76
CA ASP A 25 -1.03 -4.98 6.06
C ASP A 25 0.38 -5.17 6.64
N LEU A 26 1.04 -6.28 6.36
CA LEU A 26 2.37 -6.63 6.88
C LEU A 26 3.49 -5.98 6.06
N ASP A 27 4.61 -5.59 6.65
CA ASP A 27 5.75 -5.08 5.88
C ASP A 27 6.36 -6.17 4.99
N LEU A 28 6.54 -5.88 3.70
CA LEU A 28 7.07 -6.84 2.72
C LEU A 28 8.56 -7.13 2.93
N PHE A 29 9.27 -6.26 3.66
CA PHE A 29 10.64 -6.51 4.08
C PHE A 29 10.75 -7.43 5.30
N PHE A 30 9.62 -7.81 5.92
CA PHE A 30 9.56 -8.66 7.12
C PHE A 30 10.48 -8.19 8.26
N ALA A 31 10.68 -6.88 8.37
CA ALA A 31 11.52 -6.31 9.40
C ALA A 31 10.91 -6.54 10.79
N ALA A 32 11.71 -7.14 11.68
CA ALA A 32 11.32 -7.33 13.07
C ALA A 32 11.27 -5.99 13.81
N LYS A 33 10.19 -5.77 14.54
CA LYS A 33 10.02 -4.59 15.39
C LYS A 33 11.01 -4.68 16.56
N GLY A 34 11.82 -3.64 16.76
CA GLY A 34 12.91 -3.68 17.75
C GLY A 34 12.49 -3.99 19.19
N VAL A 35 11.24 -3.73 19.57
CA VAL A 35 10.74 -3.96 20.94
C VAL A 35 10.00 -5.30 21.08
N SER A 36 8.94 -5.52 20.29
CA SER A 36 8.10 -6.72 20.44
C SER A 36 8.61 -7.93 19.64
N LYS A 37 9.60 -7.74 18.77
CA LYS A 37 10.12 -8.75 17.82
C LYS A 37 9.08 -9.29 16.83
N ASP A 38 7.89 -8.71 16.77
CA ASP A 38 6.88 -9.04 15.77
C ASP A 38 7.24 -8.43 14.40
N ILE A 39 6.56 -8.88 13.34
CA ILE A 39 6.65 -8.27 12.01
C ILE A 39 6.02 -6.87 12.03
N SER A 40 6.72 -5.92 11.41
CA SER A 40 6.24 -4.54 11.24
C SER A 40 4.95 -4.49 10.40
N LYS A 41 4.04 -3.58 10.75
CA LYS A 41 2.76 -3.39 10.05
C LYS A 41 2.75 -2.03 9.35
N VAL A 42 2.11 -1.96 8.19
CA VAL A 42 1.82 -0.74 7.45
C VAL A 42 0.31 -0.46 7.54
N THR A 43 -0.06 0.77 7.89
CA THR A 43 -1.46 1.16 8.11
C THR A 43 -1.96 2.16 7.07
N ASP A 44 -3.28 2.18 6.95
CA ASP A 44 -4.09 3.18 6.25
C ASP A 44 -3.60 3.47 4.82
N ILE A 45 -3.38 4.74 4.46
CA ILE A 45 -3.08 5.12 3.08
C ILE A 45 -1.75 4.54 2.59
N GLN A 46 -0.77 4.31 3.46
CA GLN A 46 0.49 3.69 3.06
C GLN A 46 0.28 2.24 2.62
N ALA A 47 -0.60 1.50 3.30
CA ALA A 47 -0.96 0.14 2.91
C ALA A 47 -1.66 0.12 1.54
N VAL A 48 -2.57 1.07 1.32
CA VAL A 48 -3.28 1.22 0.03
C VAL A 48 -2.31 1.58 -1.10
N LYS A 49 -1.45 2.59 -0.91
CA LYS A 49 -0.43 3.00 -1.90
C LYS A 49 0.48 1.84 -2.28
N ARG A 50 0.87 1.02 -1.30
CA ARG A 50 1.70 -0.16 -1.55
C ARG A 50 0.95 -1.25 -2.32
N SER A 51 -0.29 -1.54 -1.95
CA SER A 51 -1.13 -2.50 -2.67
C SER A 51 -1.30 -2.10 -4.14
N VAL A 52 -1.62 -0.83 -4.41
CA VAL A 52 -1.75 -0.30 -5.77
C VAL A 52 -0.41 -0.41 -6.52
N ARG A 53 0.71 -0.03 -5.90
CA ARG A 53 2.03 -0.20 -6.52
C ARG A 53 2.30 -1.65 -6.90
N ASN A 54 2.01 -2.59 -6.00
CA ASN A 54 2.23 -4.01 -6.27
C ASN A 54 1.39 -4.48 -7.45
N LEU A 55 0.11 -4.10 -7.52
CA LEU A 55 -0.77 -4.42 -8.65
C LEU A 55 -0.26 -3.84 -9.97
N VAL A 56 0.22 -2.60 -9.97
CA VAL A 56 0.81 -1.97 -11.17
C VAL A 56 2.10 -2.68 -11.62
N LEU A 57 2.88 -3.17 -10.67
CA LEU A 57 4.13 -3.86 -10.95
C LEU A 57 3.94 -5.35 -11.30
N THR A 58 2.79 -5.95 -10.99
CA THR A 58 2.49 -7.35 -11.34
C THR A 58 2.34 -7.51 -12.86
N ASN A 59 3.06 -8.47 -13.44
CA ASN A 59 2.93 -8.83 -14.84
C ASN A 59 1.81 -9.87 -15.04
N HIS A 60 1.32 -9.97 -16.28
CA HIS A 60 0.37 -11.02 -16.63
C HIS A 60 0.97 -12.41 -16.35
N TYR A 61 0.14 -13.35 -15.92
CA TYR A 61 0.52 -14.72 -15.56
C TYR A 61 1.42 -14.89 -14.31
N GLU A 62 1.75 -13.83 -13.56
CA GLU A 62 2.46 -13.98 -12.28
C GLU A 62 1.58 -14.52 -11.16
N LYS A 63 0.25 -14.34 -11.24
CA LYS A 63 -0.72 -14.93 -10.31
C LYS A 63 -1.18 -16.30 -10.81
N PRO A 64 -0.95 -17.41 -10.07
CA PRO A 64 -1.18 -18.77 -10.56
C PRO A 64 -2.63 -19.08 -11.00
N PHE A 65 -3.62 -18.48 -10.34
CA PHE A 65 -5.05 -18.76 -10.58
C PHE A 65 -5.83 -17.57 -11.14
N HIS A 66 -5.13 -16.45 -11.40
CA HIS A 66 -5.72 -15.21 -11.89
C HIS A 66 -4.78 -14.55 -12.91
N PRO A 67 -4.57 -15.19 -14.08
CA PRO A 67 -3.68 -14.66 -15.11
C PRO A 67 -4.14 -13.31 -15.67
N GLU A 68 -5.43 -12.97 -15.52
CA GLU A 68 -6.04 -11.70 -15.92
C GLU A 68 -5.56 -10.49 -15.09
N ILE A 69 -4.99 -10.74 -13.90
CA ILE A 69 -4.51 -9.68 -13.02
C ILE A 69 -3.04 -9.40 -13.34
N GLY A 70 -2.82 -8.39 -14.18
CA GLY A 70 -1.50 -7.84 -14.50
C GLY A 70 -1.67 -6.47 -15.18
N SER A 71 -0.71 -5.55 -14.99
CA SER A 71 -0.83 -4.20 -15.54
C SER A 71 -0.09 -4.00 -16.86
N GLY A 72 0.89 -4.85 -17.18
CA GLY A 72 1.71 -4.76 -18.41
C GLY A 72 2.56 -3.49 -18.51
N VAL A 73 2.65 -2.68 -17.45
CA VAL A 73 3.34 -1.38 -17.47
C VAL A 73 4.85 -1.54 -17.66
N ARG A 74 5.43 -2.69 -17.27
CA ARG A 74 6.84 -3.02 -17.53
C ARG A 74 7.12 -3.38 -18.98
N ASP A 75 6.11 -3.89 -19.68
CA ASP A 75 6.20 -4.27 -21.10
C ASP A 75 5.87 -3.10 -22.03
N MET A 76 5.24 -2.04 -21.49
CA MET A 76 5.15 -0.76 -22.18
C MET A 76 6.56 -0.20 -22.33
N LEU A 77 7.01 -0.28 -23.58
CA LEU A 77 8.32 0.12 -24.08
C LEU A 77 8.85 1.37 -23.36
N PHE A 78 10.15 1.32 -23.01
CA PHE A 78 10.96 2.51 -23.04
C PHE A 78 11.02 3.04 -24.48
#